data_AF-A0A1C6TBZ1-F1
#
_entry.id   AF-A0A1C6TBZ1-F1
#
_cell.length_a   1.000
_cell.length_b   1.000
_cell.length_c   1.000
_cell.angle_alpha   90.00
_cell.angle_beta   90.00
_cell.angle_gamma   90.00
#
_symmetry.space_group_name_H-M   'P 1'
#
loop_
_entity.id
_entity.type
_entity.pdbx_description
1 polymer ?
#
loop_
_entity_poly.entity_id
_entity_poly.type
_entity_poly.pdbx_seq_one_letter_code
_entity_poly.pdbx_strand_id
1 'polypeptide(L)'
;MTDKPRAADPGATGSAPGAGKDTGDEPRVVIRDKRKLGKVTEQPANDASAADAAADAPAEGLVEEAEVVVDEIGGEAEVSGPTVVDSPAEPNGGTGTGAPLGAELESLRTDLEERTRDLQRVTAEYANYRKRVDRDRNLVQEQATGAVLTALLPILDDLDRAREHGDLVGPFGSVAEQLTGALAKFGLTAFGETGDPFDPTRHEAVAHQTSADVTEPTCVQVMRRGYQLGERLLRPAMVAVADPE
;
A
#
# COMPACT_ATOMS: atom_id res chain seq x y z
N MET A 1 -27.57 20.12 -66.55
CA MET A 1 -28.60 21.17 -66.43
C MET A 1 -28.83 21.37 -64.95
N THR A 2 -28.21 22.30 -64.24
CA THR A 2 -27.55 23.57 -64.58
C THR A 2 -26.62 23.82 -63.37
N ASP A 3 -25.30 23.64 -63.49
CA ASP A 3 -24.30 24.66 -63.86
C ASP A 3 -24.55 26.06 -63.25
N LYS A 4 -23.83 26.35 -62.13
CA LYS A 4 -22.76 27.37 -61.92
C LYS A 4 -23.00 28.80 -62.51
N PRO A 5 -22.31 29.91 -62.10
CA PRO A 5 -21.08 29.94 -61.30
C PRO A 5 -20.72 31.20 -60.46
N ARG A 6 -19.57 31.09 -59.74
CA ARG A 6 -18.43 32.04 -59.51
C ARG A 6 -18.70 33.51 -59.11
N ALA A 7 -17.83 34.23 -58.40
CA ALA A 7 -16.36 34.21 -58.32
C ALA A 7 -15.90 35.01 -57.07
N ALA A 8 -14.82 34.62 -56.38
CA ALA A 8 -13.44 35.13 -56.54
C ALA A 8 -13.18 36.42 -55.73
N ASP A 9 -12.03 36.70 -55.15
CA ASP A 9 -10.74 36.02 -54.99
C ASP A 9 -9.96 36.76 -53.88
N PRO A 10 -8.79 36.24 -53.46
CA PRO A 10 -8.01 36.67 -52.30
C PRO A 10 -6.93 37.71 -52.66
N GLY A 11 -6.38 38.35 -51.63
CA GLY A 11 -5.14 39.11 -51.74
C GLY A 11 -4.64 39.52 -50.36
N ALA A 12 -3.45 39.04 -49.97
CA ALA A 12 -2.25 39.87 -49.71
C ALA A 12 -2.28 40.55 -48.32
N THR A 13 -1.25 40.65 -47.48
CA THR A 13 0.22 40.47 -47.48
C THR A 13 0.60 40.82 -46.02
N GLY A 14 1.44 40.09 -45.29
CA GLY A 14 2.89 40.27 -45.31
C GLY A 14 3.45 40.62 -43.91
N SER A 15 4.72 40.22 -43.71
CA SER A 15 5.75 40.72 -42.77
C SER A 15 5.63 40.58 -41.24
N ALA A 16 6.60 39.82 -40.70
CA ALA A 16 7.13 39.82 -39.33
C ALA A 16 7.93 41.13 -39.00
N PRO A 17 8.81 41.23 -37.97
CA PRO A 17 8.98 40.56 -36.66
C PRO A 17 9.08 41.59 -35.49
N GLY A 18 9.08 41.16 -34.23
CA GLY A 18 9.32 42.07 -33.08
C GLY A 18 9.80 41.36 -31.84
N ALA A 19 10.99 41.75 -31.36
CA ALA A 19 11.76 41.14 -30.29
C ALA A 19 11.63 41.88 -28.94
N GLY A 20 11.95 41.18 -27.85
CA GLY A 20 12.26 41.71 -26.51
C GLY A 20 11.88 40.69 -25.42
N LYS A 21 12.79 39.88 -24.85
CA LYS A 21 13.68 40.16 -23.68
C LYS A 21 12.89 40.69 -22.48
N ASP A 22 13.02 40.26 -21.22
CA ASP A 22 13.95 39.47 -20.40
C ASP A 22 13.17 39.31 -19.05
N THR A 23 13.16 38.23 -18.27
CA THR A 23 14.14 37.85 -17.23
C THR A 23 13.47 36.79 -16.35
N GLY A 24 14.21 35.78 -15.90
CA GLY A 24 13.77 34.80 -14.91
C GLY A 24 14.90 33.82 -14.60
N ASP A 25 15.93 34.33 -13.94
CA ASP A 25 17.14 33.64 -13.52
C ASP A 25 16.82 32.71 -12.32
N GLU A 26 16.76 31.40 -12.56
CA GLU A 26 16.82 30.38 -11.52
C GLU A 26 18.07 29.51 -11.73
N PRO A 27 18.90 29.28 -10.69
CA PRO A 27 20.18 28.61 -10.84
C PRO A 27 20.00 27.12 -11.15
N ARG A 28 20.34 26.72 -12.38
CA ARG A 28 20.42 25.32 -12.80
C ARG A 28 21.56 24.60 -12.07
N VAL A 29 21.23 23.59 -11.26
CA VAL A 29 22.21 22.72 -10.59
C VAL A 29 22.88 21.82 -11.65
N VAL A 30 24.17 22.06 -11.89
CA VAL A 30 25.00 21.22 -12.79
C VAL A 30 25.76 20.21 -11.95
N ILE A 31 25.32 18.95 -11.97
CA ILE A 31 26.05 17.83 -11.37
C ILE A 31 27.16 17.41 -12.33
N ARG A 32 28.43 17.67 -11.97
CA ARG A 32 29.60 17.16 -12.69
C ARG A 32 30.08 15.88 -12.02
N ASP A 33 29.70 14.73 -12.56
CA ASP A 33 30.30 13.44 -12.16
C ASP A 33 31.71 13.33 -12.75
N LYS A 34 32.73 13.12 -11.90
CA LYS A 34 34.15 12.95 -12.27
C LYS A 34 34.61 11.49 -12.17
N ARG A 35 33.73 10.52 -12.40
CA ARG A 35 34.18 9.12 -12.48
C ARG A 35 35.00 8.88 -13.74
N LYS A 36 36.26 8.55 -13.50
CA LYS A 36 37.31 8.20 -14.46
C LYS A 36 37.02 6.79 -14.98
N LEU A 37 36.30 6.66 -16.10
CA LEU A 37 36.12 5.36 -16.76
C LEU A 37 37.44 4.92 -17.39
N GLY A 38 37.92 3.74 -16.98
CA GLY A 38 39.10 3.09 -17.53
C GLY A 38 38.91 2.75 -19.01
N LYS A 39 39.95 3.06 -19.79
CA LYS A 39 40.13 2.68 -21.20
C LYS A 39 39.98 1.16 -21.36
N VAL A 40 39.04 0.71 -22.19
CA VAL A 40 39.10 -0.61 -22.83
C VAL A 40 39.49 -0.39 -24.29
N THR A 41 40.45 -1.21 -24.71
CA THR A 41 41.29 -1.13 -25.91
C THR A 41 40.51 -1.27 -27.23
N GLU A 42 40.98 -0.53 -28.24
CA GLU A 42 40.71 -0.61 -29.69
C GLU A 42 40.94 -2.07 -30.21
N GLN A 43 40.41 -2.64 -31.32
CA GLN A 43 39.79 -2.25 -32.61
C GLN A 43 39.46 -3.59 -33.37
N PRO A 44 38.97 -3.66 -34.64
CA PRO A 44 37.91 -2.93 -35.37
C PRO A 44 36.83 -3.83 -36.05
N ALA A 45 35.75 -3.16 -36.48
CA ALA A 45 34.93 -3.31 -37.70
C ALA A 45 34.48 -4.69 -38.22
N ASN A 46 33.16 -4.90 -38.28
CA ASN A 46 32.46 -5.09 -39.56
C ASN A 46 30.95 -4.83 -39.44
N ASP A 47 30.40 -4.31 -40.53
CA ASP A 47 29.12 -3.63 -40.69
C ASP A 47 27.84 -4.51 -40.58
N ALA A 48 26.78 -3.81 -40.15
CA ALA A 48 25.38 -3.89 -40.58
C ALA A 48 24.55 -5.15 -40.30
N SER A 49 23.60 -5.03 -39.37
CA SER A 49 22.16 -5.13 -39.64
C SER A 49 21.36 -4.95 -38.35
N ALA A 50 20.44 -3.99 -38.35
CA ALA A 50 19.47 -3.75 -37.29
C ALA A 50 18.33 -4.78 -37.33
N ALA A 51 17.90 -5.27 -36.16
CA ALA A 51 16.52 -5.59 -35.82
C ALA A 51 16.43 -6.15 -34.38
N ASP A 52 15.91 -5.29 -33.50
CA ASP A 52 14.94 -5.54 -32.43
C ASP A 52 14.49 -7.00 -32.17
N ALA A 53 14.73 -7.50 -30.94
CA ALA A 53 13.82 -8.36 -30.19
C ALA A 53 14.39 -8.71 -28.81
N ALA A 54 13.59 -8.43 -27.78
CA ALA A 54 13.82 -8.75 -26.38
C ALA A 54 13.99 -10.28 -26.15
N ALA A 55 15.00 -10.64 -25.37
CA ALA A 55 15.08 -11.91 -24.67
C ALA A 55 16.01 -11.73 -23.46
N ASP A 56 15.43 -11.45 -22.30
CA ASP A 56 16.11 -11.62 -21.01
C ASP A 56 15.40 -12.75 -20.26
N ALA A 57 16.09 -13.89 -20.20
CA ALA A 57 15.75 -15.00 -19.32
C ALA A 57 16.23 -14.67 -17.91
N PRO A 58 15.46 -14.95 -16.85
CA PRO A 58 15.84 -14.54 -15.50
C PRO A 58 16.98 -15.43 -15.00
N ALA A 59 18.08 -14.79 -14.57
CA ALA A 59 19.15 -15.43 -13.83
C ALA A 59 18.71 -15.69 -12.38
N GLU A 60 18.89 -16.94 -11.94
CA GLU A 60 18.85 -17.34 -10.53
C GLU A 60 19.93 -16.62 -9.71
N GLY A 61 19.62 -16.26 -8.46
CA GLY A 61 20.59 -15.66 -7.57
C GLY A 61 20.05 -15.29 -6.19
N LEU A 62 19.91 -16.29 -5.33
CA LEU A 62 20.29 -16.26 -3.90
C LEU A 62 19.89 -15.01 -3.09
N VAL A 63 18.76 -15.10 -2.41
CA VAL A 63 18.60 -14.45 -1.10
C VAL A 63 18.45 -15.55 -0.05
N GLU A 64 19.55 -15.90 0.61
CA GLU A 64 19.49 -16.52 1.93
C GLU A 64 18.80 -15.50 2.86
N GLU A 65 17.57 -15.80 3.26
CA GLU A 65 16.97 -15.14 4.41
C GLU A 65 17.73 -15.58 5.65
N ALA A 66 18.55 -14.68 6.19
CA ALA A 66 19.08 -14.81 7.53
C ALA A 66 17.90 -14.65 8.53
N GLU A 67 17.28 -15.77 8.90
CA GLU A 67 16.46 -15.86 10.11
C GLU A 67 17.36 -15.55 11.32
N VAL A 68 17.23 -14.34 11.87
CA VAL A 68 17.68 -14.06 13.23
C VAL A 68 16.52 -14.37 14.16
N VAL A 69 16.41 -15.65 14.54
CA VAL A 69 15.60 -16.08 15.67
C VAL A 69 16.30 -15.58 16.93
N VAL A 70 15.78 -14.51 17.54
CA VAL A 70 16.13 -14.17 18.91
C VAL A 70 15.19 -14.96 19.80
N ASP A 71 15.72 -16.06 20.32
CA ASP A 71 15.05 -16.93 21.30
C ASP A 71 14.55 -16.08 22.47
N GLU A 72 13.27 -16.23 22.80
CA GLU A 72 12.67 -15.64 24.00
C GLU A 72 13.36 -16.26 25.22
N ILE A 73 14.18 -15.48 25.92
CA ILE A 73 14.64 -15.84 27.28
C ILE A 73 13.49 -15.64 28.28
N GLY A 74 12.53 -16.55 28.23
CA GLY A 74 11.63 -16.89 29.33
C GLY A 74 12.13 -18.17 29.99
N GLY A 75 12.79 -18.03 31.14
CA GLY A 75 13.30 -19.18 31.89
C GLY A 75 13.62 -18.80 33.32
N GLU A 76 12.66 -19.03 34.21
CA GLU A 76 12.89 -19.15 35.65
C GLU A 76 13.92 -20.27 35.87
N ALA A 77 15.11 -19.91 36.33
CA ALA A 77 16.11 -20.87 36.77
C ALA A 77 16.59 -20.48 38.17
N GLU A 78 16.13 -21.24 39.15
CA GLU A 78 16.80 -21.37 40.45
C GLU A 78 18.27 -21.74 40.21
N VAL A 79 19.18 -20.84 40.57
CA VAL A 79 20.60 -21.16 40.72
C VAL A 79 20.90 -21.30 42.21
N SER A 80 20.97 -22.56 42.64
CA SER A 80 21.52 -22.97 43.93
C SER A 80 23.01 -23.23 43.78
N GLY A 81 23.83 -22.50 44.56
CA GLY A 81 25.22 -22.83 44.88
C GLY A 81 26.17 -21.61 44.96
N PRO A 82 27.31 -21.73 45.66
CA PRO A 82 27.53 -22.22 47.02
C PRO A 82 27.67 -21.06 48.03
N THR A 83 27.50 -21.33 49.32
CA THR A 83 27.71 -20.39 50.42
C THR A 83 29.17 -19.96 50.49
N VAL A 84 29.47 -18.72 50.12
CA VAL A 84 30.77 -18.08 50.39
C VAL A 84 30.73 -17.54 51.81
N VAL A 85 31.38 -18.26 52.72
CA VAL A 85 31.73 -17.77 54.06
C VAL A 85 32.78 -16.67 53.91
N ASP A 86 32.39 -15.41 54.11
CA ASP A 86 33.33 -14.30 54.21
C ASP A 86 33.55 -13.98 55.70
N SER A 87 34.71 -14.43 56.22
CA SER A 87 35.26 -13.91 57.46
C SER A 87 35.93 -12.57 57.17
N PRO A 88 35.79 -11.53 58.02
CA PRO A 88 36.27 -10.20 57.69
C PRO A 88 37.80 -10.16 57.66
N ALA A 89 38.38 -9.90 56.50
CA ALA A 89 39.78 -9.52 56.38
C ALA A 89 39.94 -8.04 56.76
N GLU A 90 40.76 -7.76 57.76
CA GLU A 90 41.12 -6.40 58.20
C GLU A 90 41.84 -5.61 57.09
N PRO A 91 41.72 -4.27 57.07
CA PRO A 91 42.20 -3.46 55.96
C PRO A 91 43.71 -3.25 56.08
N ASN A 92 44.46 -3.83 55.14
CA ASN A 92 45.88 -3.51 55.02
C ASN A 92 46.01 -2.16 54.29
N GLY A 93 46.49 -1.15 55.02
CA GLY A 93 46.65 0.22 54.54
C GLY A 93 47.70 0.33 53.43
N GLY A 94 47.22 0.58 52.21
CA GLY A 94 47.99 1.12 51.09
C GLY A 94 47.42 2.46 50.67
N THR A 95 47.86 3.54 51.31
CA THR A 95 47.50 4.91 50.94
C THR A 95 48.32 5.34 49.71
N GLY A 96 47.64 5.69 48.62
CA GLY A 96 48.21 6.59 47.61
C GLY A 96 48.13 6.17 46.13
N THR A 97 47.01 5.65 45.62
CA THR A 97 46.67 5.78 44.16
C THR A 97 45.18 5.51 43.80
N GLY A 98 44.32 5.09 44.74
CA GLY A 98 42.94 4.66 44.43
C GLY A 98 41.88 5.76 44.24
N ALA A 99 42.15 7.00 44.67
CA ALA A 99 41.20 8.11 44.55
C ALA A 99 40.87 8.51 43.09
N PRO A 100 41.84 8.65 42.15
CA PRO A 100 41.54 8.94 40.75
C PRO A 100 40.85 7.78 40.03
N LEU A 101 41.23 6.54 40.33
CA LEU A 101 40.63 5.33 39.74
C LEU A 101 39.16 5.14 40.15
N GLY A 102 38.81 5.44 41.41
CA GLY A 102 37.41 5.38 41.86
C GLY A 102 36.50 6.40 41.19
N ALA A 103 37.00 7.62 40.97
CA ALA A 103 36.26 8.67 40.26
C ALA A 103 36.07 8.33 38.77
N GLU A 104 37.09 7.75 38.13
CA GLU A 104 37.02 7.29 36.74
C GLU A 104 36.03 6.13 36.58
N LEU A 105 36.00 5.17 37.51
CA LEU A 105 35.02 4.07 37.51
C LEU A 105 33.58 4.57 37.66
N GLU A 106 33.34 5.57 38.50
CA GLU A 106 32.00 6.13 38.69
C GLU A 106 31.53 6.91 37.45
N SER A 107 32.44 7.65 36.81
CA SER A 107 32.18 8.28 35.51
C SER A 107 31.81 7.25 34.46
N LEU A 108 32.57 6.15 34.35
CA LEU A 108 32.31 5.08 33.38
C LEU A 108 30.97 4.39 33.63
N ARG A 109 30.58 4.19 34.90
CA ARG A 109 29.25 3.64 35.24
C ARG A 109 28.13 4.58 34.83
N THR A 110 28.29 5.88 35.08
CA THR A 110 27.32 6.90 34.66
C THR A 110 27.15 6.88 33.14
N ASP A 111 28.26 6.89 32.39
CA ASP A 111 28.24 6.82 30.92
C ASP A 111 27.57 5.53 30.41
N LEU A 112 27.80 4.39 31.07
CA LEU A 112 27.18 3.11 30.75
C LEU A 112 25.67 3.18 30.99
N GLU A 113 25.23 3.71 32.12
CA GLU A 113 23.81 3.86 32.46
C GLU A 113 23.10 4.80 31.49
N GLU A 114 23.72 5.94 31.14
CA GLU A 114 23.19 6.87 30.14
C GLU A 114 23.04 6.19 28.78
N ARG A 115 24.10 5.51 28.29
CA ARG A 115 24.05 4.78 27.02
C ARG A 115 23.03 3.65 27.04
N THR A 116 22.90 2.94 28.16
CA THR A 116 21.91 1.87 28.32
C THR A 116 20.50 2.43 28.25
N ARG A 117 20.25 3.56 28.91
CA ARG A 117 18.96 4.26 28.85
C ARG A 117 18.66 4.74 27.43
N ASP A 118 19.63 5.28 26.72
CA ASP A 118 19.47 5.70 25.33
C ASP A 118 19.19 4.51 24.41
N LEU A 119 19.91 3.38 24.57
CA LEU A 119 19.63 2.17 23.82
C LEU A 119 18.22 1.63 24.10
N GLN A 120 17.79 1.61 25.35
CA GLN A 120 16.42 1.22 25.72
C GLN A 120 15.37 2.14 25.09
N ARG A 121 15.64 3.44 25.04
CA ARG A 121 14.75 4.41 24.39
C ARG A 121 14.68 4.17 22.88
N VAL A 122 15.82 4.07 22.20
CA VAL A 122 15.87 3.87 20.73
C VAL A 122 15.26 2.52 20.34
N THR A 123 15.49 1.47 21.12
CA THR A 123 14.86 0.16 20.89
C THR A 123 13.35 0.21 21.05
N ALA A 124 12.83 0.94 22.05
CA ALA A 124 11.40 1.16 22.20
C ALA A 124 10.81 2.00 21.05
N GLU A 125 11.50 3.07 20.64
CA GLU A 125 11.10 3.89 19.48
C GLU A 125 11.06 3.05 18.19
N TYR A 126 12.06 2.20 17.96
CA TYR A 126 12.12 1.31 16.81
C TYR A 126 11.01 0.25 16.83
N ALA A 127 10.75 -0.37 17.99
CA ALA A 127 9.66 -1.33 18.14
C ALA A 127 8.29 -0.70 17.83
N ASN A 128 8.07 0.53 18.28
CA ASN A 128 6.86 1.30 17.97
C ASN A 128 6.77 1.69 16.49
N TYR A 129 7.90 2.11 15.90
CA TYR A 129 7.98 2.42 14.47
C TYR A 129 7.63 1.19 13.61
N ARG A 130 8.24 0.03 13.90
CA ARG A 130 7.97 -1.22 13.17
C ARG A 130 6.49 -1.59 13.22
N LYS A 131 5.89 -1.59 14.41
CA LYS A 131 4.46 -1.85 14.60
C LYS A 131 3.58 -0.89 13.82
N ARG A 132 3.97 0.38 13.72
CA ARG A 132 3.23 1.39 12.93
C ARG A 132 3.35 1.10 11.43
N VAL A 133 4.56 0.89 10.93
CA VAL A 133 4.81 0.62 9.52
C VAL A 133 4.09 -0.63 9.04
N ASP A 134 4.07 -1.71 9.83
CA ASP A 134 3.39 -2.94 9.45
C ASP A 134 1.87 -2.74 9.35
N ARG A 135 1.28 -1.97 10.28
CA ARG A 135 -0.14 -1.60 10.21
C ARG A 135 -0.44 -0.74 8.97
N ASP A 136 0.40 0.25 8.70
CA ASP A 136 0.23 1.16 7.58
C ASP A 136 0.36 0.43 6.24
N ARG A 137 1.29 -0.55 6.14
CA ARG A 137 1.44 -1.42 4.96
C ARG A 137 0.16 -2.20 4.67
N ASN A 138 -0.42 -2.84 5.68
CA ASN A 138 -1.66 -3.60 5.52
C ASN A 138 -2.81 -2.69 5.07
N LEU A 139 -2.93 -1.51 5.68
CA LEU A 139 -3.94 -0.51 5.32
C LEU A 139 -3.77 -0.03 3.88
N VAL A 140 -2.54 0.25 3.43
CA VAL A 140 -2.27 0.64 2.04
C VAL A 140 -2.61 -0.49 1.07
N GLN A 141 -2.30 -1.75 1.42
CA GLN A 141 -2.64 -2.91 0.59
C GLN A 141 -4.16 -3.08 0.46
N GLU A 142 -4.90 -2.96 1.56
CA GLU A 142 -6.37 -3.03 1.55
C GLU A 142 -6.97 -1.86 0.76
N GLN A 143 -6.42 -0.66 0.89
CA GLN A 143 -6.85 0.51 0.12
C GLN A 143 -6.61 0.34 -1.38
N ALA A 144 -5.43 -0.16 -1.78
CA ALA A 144 -5.11 -0.41 -3.17
C ALA A 144 -6.04 -1.48 -3.77
N THR A 145 -6.26 -2.58 -3.03
CA THR A 145 -7.18 -3.66 -3.44
C THR A 145 -8.61 -3.12 -3.57
N GLY A 146 -9.08 -2.36 -2.57
CA GLY A 146 -10.40 -1.74 -2.60
C GLY A 146 -10.59 -0.76 -3.77
N ALA A 147 -9.56 0.02 -4.14
CA ALA A 147 -9.64 0.92 -5.28
C ALA A 147 -9.82 0.16 -6.62
N VAL A 148 -9.10 -0.94 -6.80
CA VAL A 148 -9.24 -1.80 -7.99
C VAL A 148 -10.62 -2.46 -8.02
N LEU A 149 -11.07 -3.01 -6.90
CA LEU A 149 -12.39 -3.64 -6.80
C LEU A 149 -13.51 -2.65 -7.09
N THR A 150 -13.43 -1.43 -6.56
CA THR A 150 -14.38 -0.35 -6.84
C THR A 150 -14.46 -0.01 -8.32
N ALA A 151 -13.32 0.00 -9.03
CA ALA A 151 -13.29 0.24 -10.47
C ALA A 151 -13.92 -0.90 -11.29
N LEU A 152 -13.95 -2.13 -10.76
CA LEU A 152 -14.57 -3.29 -11.40
C LEU A 152 -16.08 -3.42 -11.11
N LEU A 153 -16.62 -2.72 -10.11
CA LEU A 153 -18.03 -2.83 -9.74
C LEU A 153 -19.01 -2.53 -10.88
N PRO A 154 -18.79 -1.54 -11.78
CA PRO A 154 -19.68 -1.32 -12.91
C PRO A 154 -19.81 -2.55 -13.83
N ILE A 155 -18.73 -3.33 -13.98
CA ILE A 155 -18.74 -4.56 -14.77
C ILE A 155 -19.61 -5.62 -14.08
N LEU A 156 -19.53 -5.72 -12.75
CA LEU A 156 -20.42 -6.61 -11.99
C LEU A 156 -21.88 -6.19 -12.10
N ASP A 157 -22.15 -4.88 -12.10
CA ASP A 157 -23.51 -4.36 -12.30
C ASP A 157 -24.07 -4.74 -13.68
N ASP A 158 -23.24 -4.68 -14.72
CA ASP A 158 -23.62 -5.10 -16.07
C ASP A 158 -23.83 -6.62 -16.18
N LEU A 159 -23.04 -7.41 -15.45
CA LEU A 159 -23.26 -8.86 -15.36
C LEU A 159 -24.56 -9.19 -14.63
N ASP A 160 -24.89 -8.49 -13.54
CA ASP A 160 -26.16 -8.67 -12.85
C ASP A 160 -27.34 -8.29 -13.74
N ARG A 161 -27.24 -7.17 -14.47
CA ARG A 161 -28.23 -6.77 -15.48
C ARG A 161 -28.41 -7.82 -16.58
N ALA A 162 -27.30 -8.35 -17.10
CA ALA A 162 -27.33 -9.43 -18.10
C ALA A 162 -27.96 -10.71 -17.53
N ARG A 163 -27.76 -11.00 -16.24
CA ARG A 163 -28.40 -12.13 -15.56
C ARG A 163 -29.91 -11.97 -15.49
N GLU A 164 -30.39 -10.78 -15.12
CA GLU A 164 -31.82 -10.46 -15.05
C GLU A 164 -32.53 -10.58 -16.41
N HIS A 165 -31.83 -10.25 -17.50
CA HIS A 165 -32.35 -10.41 -18.86
C HIS A 165 -32.19 -11.82 -19.44
N GLY A 166 -31.52 -12.74 -18.74
CA GLY A 166 -31.28 -14.09 -19.22
C GLY A 166 -30.20 -14.19 -20.30
N ASP A 167 -29.32 -13.20 -20.41
CA ASP A 167 -28.22 -13.16 -21.38
C ASP A 167 -26.97 -13.91 -20.89
N LEU A 168 -26.89 -14.23 -19.60
CA LEU A 168 -25.82 -15.05 -19.01
C LEU A 168 -26.06 -16.55 -19.18
N VAL A 169 -26.14 -17.03 -20.42
CA VAL A 169 -26.32 -18.46 -20.72
C VAL A 169 -25.06 -19.04 -21.38
N GLY A 170 -24.76 -20.30 -21.06
CA GLY A 170 -23.66 -21.03 -21.68
C GLY A 170 -22.26 -20.52 -21.25
N PRO A 171 -21.28 -20.44 -22.18
CA PRO A 171 -19.90 -20.09 -21.84
C PRO A 171 -19.75 -18.73 -21.16
N PHE A 172 -20.58 -17.75 -21.53
CA PHE A 172 -20.50 -16.40 -20.95
C PHE A 172 -20.94 -16.39 -19.48
N GLY A 173 -22.00 -17.14 -19.13
CA GLY A 173 -22.40 -17.35 -17.73
C GLY A 173 -21.29 -18.00 -16.90
N SER A 174 -20.59 -18.99 -17.45
CA SER A 174 -19.45 -19.62 -16.75
C SER A 174 -18.30 -18.64 -16.47
N VAL A 175 -18.01 -17.72 -17.39
CA VAL A 175 -17.00 -16.66 -17.17
C VAL A 175 -17.45 -15.68 -16.10
N ALA A 176 -18.73 -15.29 -16.08
CA ALA A 176 -19.30 -14.42 -15.05
C ALA A 176 -19.20 -15.05 -13.64
N GLU A 177 -19.50 -16.34 -13.51
CA GLU A 177 -19.35 -17.07 -12.25
C GLU A 177 -17.88 -17.22 -11.83
N GLN A 178 -16.97 -17.48 -12.78
CA GLN A 178 -15.53 -17.52 -12.50
C GLN A 178 -14.98 -16.18 -12.04
N LEU A 179 -15.41 -15.08 -12.68
CA LEU A 179 -15.02 -13.72 -12.27
C LEU A 179 -15.53 -13.42 -10.87
N THR A 180 -16.81 -13.68 -10.60
CA THR A 180 -17.42 -13.45 -9.28
C THR A 180 -16.70 -14.27 -8.21
N GLY A 181 -16.42 -15.55 -8.48
CA GLY A 181 -15.67 -16.42 -7.58
C GLY A 181 -14.21 -16.00 -7.40
N ALA A 182 -13.57 -15.42 -8.41
CA ALA A 182 -12.22 -14.87 -8.30
C ALA A 182 -12.19 -13.64 -7.39
N LEU A 183 -13.15 -12.72 -7.55
CA LEU A 183 -13.25 -11.52 -6.71
C LEU A 183 -13.61 -11.86 -5.25
N ALA A 184 -14.43 -12.89 -5.03
CA ALA A 184 -14.73 -13.39 -3.69
C ALA A 184 -13.46 -13.86 -2.94
N LYS A 185 -12.49 -14.46 -3.64
CA LYS A 185 -11.18 -14.84 -3.04
C LYS A 185 -10.34 -13.64 -2.60
N PHE A 186 -10.55 -12.48 -3.21
CA PHE A 186 -9.93 -11.22 -2.77
C PHE A 186 -10.69 -10.57 -1.59
N GLY A 187 -11.72 -11.23 -1.05
CA GLY A 187 -12.48 -10.74 0.10
C GLY A 187 -13.66 -9.84 -0.26
N LEU A 188 -14.05 -9.77 -1.54
CA LEU A 188 -15.23 -9.05 -1.98
C LEU A 188 -16.51 -9.84 -1.65
N THR A 189 -17.41 -9.23 -0.89
CA THR A 189 -18.70 -9.82 -0.52
C THR A 189 -19.83 -8.93 -1.02
N ALA A 190 -20.77 -9.50 -1.78
CA ALA A 190 -21.99 -8.83 -2.21
C ALA A 190 -23.05 -8.91 -1.10
N PHE A 191 -23.93 -7.91 -1.02
CA PHE A 191 -25.07 -7.89 -0.10
C PHE A 191 -26.21 -7.03 -0.67
N GLY A 192 -27.37 -7.08 -0.02
CA GLY A 192 -28.59 -6.42 -0.46
C GLY A 192 -29.34 -7.33 -1.41
N GLU A 193 -30.00 -8.34 -0.84
CA GLU A 193 -30.96 -9.19 -1.51
C GLU A 193 -32.39 -8.73 -1.18
N THR A 194 -33.34 -9.06 -2.07
CA THR A 194 -34.75 -8.76 -1.82
C THR A 194 -35.24 -9.56 -0.61
N GLY A 195 -35.81 -8.88 0.37
CA GLY A 195 -36.24 -9.44 1.65
C GLY A 195 -35.25 -9.23 2.80
N ASP A 196 -34.06 -8.69 2.54
CA ASP A 196 -33.11 -8.37 3.62
C ASP A 196 -33.64 -7.24 4.52
N PRO A 197 -33.36 -7.29 5.83
CA PRO A 197 -33.68 -6.17 6.73
C PRO A 197 -32.87 -4.93 6.33
N PHE A 198 -33.51 -3.76 6.40
CA PHE A 198 -32.87 -2.52 6.02
C PHE A 198 -31.88 -2.04 7.09
N ASP A 199 -30.58 -2.05 6.77
CA ASP A 199 -29.51 -1.47 7.57
C ASP A 199 -29.01 -0.13 6.94
N PRO A 200 -29.22 1.03 7.58
CA PRO A 200 -28.75 2.32 7.08
C PRO A 200 -27.23 2.44 6.91
N THR A 201 -26.45 1.59 7.56
CA THR A 201 -24.97 1.62 7.45
C THR A 201 -24.47 0.95 6.18
N ARG A 202 -25.28 0.10 5.55
CA ARG A 202 -24.91 -0.70 4.36
C ARG A 202 -25.85 -0.44 3.18
N HIS A 203 -27.06 0.02 3.42
CA HIS A 203 -28.08 0.26 2.41
C HIS A 203 -28.36 1.75 2.22
N GLU A 204 -28.54 2.14 0.96
CA GLU A 204 -29.01 3.45 0.53
C GLU A 204 -30.46 3.31 0.05
N ALA A 205 -31.40 3.82 0.86
CA ALA A 205 -32.82 3.83 0.50
C ALA A 205 -33.09 4.93 -0.54
N VAL A 206 -33.45 4.52 -1.75
CA VAL A 206 -33.77 5.44 -2.85
C VAL A 206 -35.27 5.62 -3.08
N ALA A 207 -36.08 4.70 -2.56
CA ALA A 207 -37.53 4.77 -2.57
C ALA A 207 -38.08 4.20 -1.26
N HIS A 208 -39.14 4.83 -0.77
CA HIS A 208 -39.89 4.37 0.40
C HIS A 208 -41.33 4.07 -0.01
N GLN A 209 -41.86 2.97 0.50
CA GLN A 209 -43.25 2.58 0.37
C GLN A 209 -43.74 2.01 1.70
N THR A 210 -45.05 1.90 1.88
CA THR A 210 -45.64 1.20 3.01
C THR A 210 -46.21 -0.13 2.55
N SER A 211 -46.15 -1.16 3.39
CA SER A 211 -46.77 -2.45 3.12
C SER A 211 -47.22 -3.12 4.43
N ALA A 212 -48.41 -3.71 4.40
CA ALA A 212 -48.91 -4.55 5.49
C ALA A 212 -48.20 -5.91 5.59
N ASP A 213 -47.39 -6.28 4.59
CA ASP A 213 -46.69 -7.57 4.52
C ASP A 213 -45.36 -7.58 5.30
N VAL A 214 -44.88 -6.42 5.75
CA VAL A 214 -43.62 -6.27 6.48
C VAL A 214 -43.89 -5.77 7.90
N THR A 215 -43.15 -6.30 8.87
CA THR A 215 -43.24 -5.90 10.29
C THR A 215 -42.14 -4.94 10.70
N GLU A 216 -41.12 -4.78 9.86
CA GLU A 216 -39.96 -3.92 10.06
C GLU A 216 -39.46 -3.39 8.70
N PRO A 217 -38.70 -2.28 8.68
CA PRO A 217 -38.16 -1.73 7.43
C PRO A 217 -37.37 -2.78 6.65
N THR A 218 -37.88 -3.19 5.49
CA THR A 218 -37.35 -4.31 4.71
C THR A 218 -37.05 -3.87 3.28
N CYS A 219 -35.96 -4.38 2.70
CA CYS A 219 -35.57 -4.16 1.32
C CYS A 219 -36.52 -4.93 0.38
N VAL A 220 -37.48 -4.26 -0.24
CA VAL A 220 -38.47 -4.90 -1.15
C VAL A 220 -38.01 -4.98 -2.60
N GLN A 221 -37.07 -4.13 -2.99
CA GLN A 221 -36.46 -4.20 -4.31
C GLN A 221 -35.02 -3.71 -4.24
N VAL A 222 -34.11 -4.47 -4.86
CA VAL A 222 -32.71 -4.10 -4.97
C VAL A 222 -32.48 -3.59 -6.38
N MET A 223 -32.15 -2.30 -6.51
CA MET A 223 -31.86 -1.67 -7.80
C MET A 223 -30.39 -1.81 -8.17
N ARG A 224 -29.52 -1.88 -7.16
CA ARG A 224 -28.09 -2.09 -7.33
C ARG A 224 -27.52 -2.77 -6.10
N ARG A 225 -26.79 -3.87 -6.29
CA ARG A 225 -26.17 -4.60 -5.18
C ARG A 225 -25.08 -3.79 -4.48
N GLY A 226 -24.96 -3.99 -3.18
CA GLY A 226 -23.90 -3.45 -2.35
C GLY A 226 -22.71 -4.39 -2.31
N TYR A 227 -21.53 -3.82 -2.07
CA TYR A 227 -20.28 -4.60 -1.98
C TYR A 227 -19.41 -4.10 -0.82
N GLN A 228 -18.81 -5.06 -0.10
CA GLN A 228 -17.84 -4.82 0.95
C GLN A 228 -16.57 -5.63 0.73
N LEU A 229 -15.43 -5.11 1.19
CA LEU A 229 -14.14 -5.77 1.21
C LEU A 229 -13.80 -6.08 2.67
N GLY A 230 -13.92 -7.33 3.10
CA GLY A 230 -13.78 -7.68 4.51
C GLY A 230 -14.78 -6.90 5.38
N GLU A 231 -14.27 -6.00 6.21
CA GLU A 231 -15.07 -5.11 7.08
C GLU A 231 -15.36 -3.73 6.46
N ARG A 232 -14.71 -3.40 5.35
CA ARG A 232 -14.82 -2.08 4.72
C ARG A 232 -15.91 -2.06 3.66
N LEU A 233 -16.86 -1.15 3.82
CA LEU A 233 -17.88 -0.87 2.80
C LEU A 233 -17.24 -0.19 1.57
N LEU A 234 -17.37 -0.81 0.38
CA LEU A 234 -16.92 -0.21 -0.88
C LEU A 234 -18.03 0.62 -1.52
N ARG A 235 -19.25 0.10 -1.51
CA ARG A 235 -20.43 0.75 -2.07
C ARG A 235 -21.70 0.24 -1.38
N PRO A 236 -22.62 1.13 -0.94
CA PRO A 236 -23.89 0.70 -0.38
C PRO A 236 -24.79 0.05 -1.44
N ALA A 237 -25.73 -0.80 -1.01
CA ALA A 237 -26.76 -1.32 -1.90
C ALA A 237 -27.86 -0.28 -2.08
N MET A 238 -28.26 0.00 -3.32
CA MET A 238 -29.39 0.91 -3.59
C MET A 238 -30.68 0.10 -3.59
N VAL A 239 -31.55 0.40 -2.64
CA VAL A 239 -32.75 -0.40 -2.35
C VAL A 239 -34.00 0.47 -2.24
N ALA A 240 -35.14 -0.10 -2.61
CA ALA A 240 -36.44 0.39 -2.19
C ALA A 240 -36.82 -0.30 -0.88
N VAL A 241 -37.26 0.49 0.10
CA VAL A 241 -37.61 0.01 1.45
C VAL A 241 -39.12 0.07 1.62
N ALA A 242 -39.69 -0.97 2.22
CA ALA A 242 -41.06 -0.93 2.72
C ALA A 242 -41.07 -0.80 4.24
N ASP A 243 -41.82 0.18 4.74
CA ASP A 243 -42.13 0.36 6.15
C ASP A 243 -43.48 -0.31 6.49
N PRO A 244 -43.66 -0.83 7.72
CA PRO A 244 -44.95 -1.34 8.17
C PRO A 244 -46.02 -0.23 8.17
N GLU A 245 -47.25 -0.58 7.82
CA GLU A 245 -48.43 0.31 7.91
C GLU A 245 -48.87 0.62 9.35
#